data_AF-A0A382VK08-F1
#
_entry.id   AF-A0A382VK08-F1
#
_cell.length_a   1.000
_cell.length_b   1.000
_cell.length_c   1.000
_cell.angle_alpha   90.00
_cell.angle_beta   90.00
_cell.angle_gamma   90.00
#
_symmetry.space_group_name_H-M   'P 1'
#
loop_
_entity.id
_entity.type
_entity.pdbx_description
1 polymer ?
#
loop_
_entity_poly.entity_id
_entity_poly.type
_entity_poly.pdbx_seq_one_letter_code
_entity_poly.pdbx_strand_id
1 'polypeptide(L)'
;MQIFDTLDISATGLSAQRRKMTAIASNIANVDTTRTDEGGPYKRRRMVMLEAPKLTKFSTMLEQTRSRLVRTNGGHMIEGEPRPGEIFTGSGVMTQEVREEPTKPRMVLDPNHPDAR
;
A
#
# COMPACT_ATOMS: atom_id res chain seq x y z
N MET A 1 19.33 -6.54 13.03
CA MET A 1 18.25 -6.37 14.03
C MET A 1 16.93 -6.90 13.46
N GLN A 2 16.64 -8.19 13.63
CA GLN A 2 15.47 -8.86 13.01
C GLN A 2 14.12 -8.48 13.64
N ILE A 3 14.09 -8.04 14.91
CA ILE A 3 12.83 -7.76 15.63
C ILE A 3 12.10 -6.54 15.05
N PHE A 4 12.81 -5.44 14.78
CA PHE A 4 12.20 -4.24 14.20
C PHE A 4 11.64 -4.52 12.79
N ASP A 5 12.34 -5.34 12.02
CA ASP A 5 11.90 -5.73 10.68
C ASP A 5 10.55 -6.52 10.73
N THR A 6 10.35 -7.38 11.74
CA THR A 6 9.07 -8.08 11.94
C THR A 6 7.94 -7.16 12.39
N LEU A 7 8.25 -6.13 13.19
CA LEU A 7 7.28 -5.11 13.61
C LEU A 7 6.84 -4.26 12.42
N ASP A 8 7.76 -3.88 11.54
CA ASP A 8 7.48 -3.11 10.33
C ASP A 8 6.59 -3.89 9.33
N ILE A 9 6.88 -5.19 9.13
CA ILE A 9 6.03 -6.07 8.32
C ILE A 9 4.62 -6.17 8.93
N SER A 10 4.52 -6.33 10.25
CA SER A 10 3.24 -6.42 10.95
C SER A 10 2.45 -5.11 10.84
N ALA A 11 3.13 -3.96 10.99
CA ALA A 11 2.52 -2.64 10.88
C ALA A 11 1.98 -2.35 9.47
N THR A 12 2.76 -2.68 8.43
CA THR A 12 2.33 -2.54 7.02
C THR A 12 1.18 -3.49 6.70
N GLY A 13 1.23 -4.73 7.18
CA GLY A 13 0.14 -5.71 7.05
C GLY A 13 -1.15 -5.27 7.74
N LEU A 14 -1.08 -4.76 8.98
CA LEU A 14 -2.24 -4.25 9.71
C LEU A 14 -2.87 -3.04 9.00
N SER A 15 -2.03 -2.13 8.51
CA SER A 15 -2.48 -0.96 7.74
C SER A 15 -3.20 -1.39 6.45
N ALA A 16 -2.67 -2.42 5.78
CA ALA A 16 -3.31 -3.02 4.62
C ALA A 16 -4.68 -3.62 4.96
N GLN A 17 -4.78 -4.42 6.03
CA GLN A 17 -6.06 -4.99 6.46
C GLN A 17 -7.08 -3.91 6.87
N ARG A 18 -6.64 -2.83 7.52
CA ARG A 18 -7.51 -1.68 7.84
C ARG A 18 -8.10 -1.07 6.57
N ARG A 19 -7.29 -0.83 5.54
CA ARG A 19 -7.78 -0.31 4.25
C ARG A 19 -8.77 -1.26 3.58
N LYS A 20 -8.52 -2.57 3.65
CA LYS A 20 -9.45 -3.60 3.16
C LYS A 20 -10.79 -3.52 3.89
N MET A 21 -10.78 -3.39 5.21
CA MET A 21 -12.01 -3.22 6.00
C MET A 21 -12.78 -1.95 5.59
N THR A 22 -12.09 -0.82 5.42
CA THR A 22 -12.73 0.43 4.95
C THR A 22 -13.39 0.26 3.57
N ALA A 23 -12.73 -0.43 2.63
CA ALA A 23 -13.31 -0.70 1.32
C ALA A 23 -14.55 -1.61 1.42
N ILE A 24 -14.50 -2.65 2.25
CA ILE A 24 -15.65 -3.55 2.49
C ILE A 24 -16.81 -2.78 3.12
N ALA A 25 -16.55 -1.94 4.13
CA ALA A 25 -17.56 -1.12 4.77
C ALA A 25 -18.23 -0.15 3.77
N SER A 26 -17.44 0.50 2.91
CA SER A 26 -17.96 1.35 1.84
C SER A 26 -18.83 0.58 0.85
N ASN A 27 -18.45 -0.65 0.49
CA ASN A 27 -19.27 -1.49 -0.40
C ASN A 27 -20.60 -1.87 0.22
N ILE A 28 -20.64 -2.19 1.52
CA ILE A 28 -21.87 -2.53 2.23
C ILE A 28 -22.77 -1.30 2.35
N ALA A 29 -22.21 -0.13 2.67
CA ALA A 29 -22.97 1.09 2.85
C ALA A 29 -23.61 1.61 1.55
N ASN A 30 -23.01 1.32 0.39
CA ASN A 30 -23.47 1.84 -0.91
C ASN A 30 -23.99 0.73 -1.84
N VAL A 31 -24.34 -0.44 -1.32
CA VAL A 31 -24.74 -1.61 -2.13
C VAL A 31 -26.02 -1.34 -2.96
N ASP A 32 -26.94 -0.54 -2.41
CA ASP A 32 -28.21 -0.20 -3.04
C ASP A 32 -28.19 1.18 -3.71
N THR A 33 -27.02 1.82 -3.82
CA THR A 33 -26.90 3.15 -4.42
C THR A 33 -26.94 3.06 -5.94
N THR A 34 -28.02 3.54 -6.53
CA THR A 34 -28.25 3.62 -8.00
C THR A 34 -27.69 4.89 -8.63
N ARG A 35 -27.36 5.90 -7.82
CA ARG A 35 -26.89 7.21 -8.28
C ARG A 35 -25.68 7.69 -7.50
N THR A 36 -24.54 7.78 -8.18
CA THR A 36 -23.31 8.41 -7.69
C THR A 36 -23.12 9.80 -8.31
N ASP A 37 -22.19 10.58 -7.76
CA ASP A 37 -21.82 11.91 -8.28
C ASP A 37 -21.29 11.85 -9.73
N GLU A 38 -20.64 10.75 -10.10
CA GLU A 38 -20.13 10.50 -11.45
C GLU A 38 -21.22 9.97 -12.42
N GLY A 39 -22.40 9.66 -11.89
CA GLY A 39 -23.51 9.06 -12.63
C GLY A 39 -23.46 7.53 -12.67
N GLY A 40 -24.64 6.92 -12.54
CA GLY A 40 -24.81 5.47 -12.56
C GLY A 40 -24.72 4.81 -11.18
N PRO A 41 -24.90 3.46 -11.13
CA PRO A 41 -24.91 2.71 -9.89
C PRO A 41 -23.51 2.57 -9.29
N TYR A 42 -23.44 2.42 -7.97
CA TYR A 42 -22.20 2.22 -7.25
C TYR A 42 -21.45 0.96 -7.73
N LYS A 43 -20.15 1.10 -7.98
CA LYS A 43 -19.28 -0.01 -8.37
C LYS A 43 -18.49 -0.51 -7.17
N ARG A 44 -18.46 -1.83 -7.01
CA ARG A 44 -17.75 -2.48 -5.91
C ARG A 44 -16.26 -2.18 -5.97
N ARG A 45 -15.73 -1.73 -4.84
CA ARG A 45 -14.32 -1.46 -4.61
C ARG A 45 -13.60 -2.71 -4.11
N ARG A 46 -12.59 -3.18 -4.84
CA ARG A 46 -11.71 -4.28 -4.42
C ARG A 46 -10.31 -3.76 -4.14
N MET A 47 -9.77 -4.16 -2.99
CA MET A 47 -8.41 -3.85 -2.60
C MET A 47 -7.47 -4.96 -3.08
N VAL A 48 -6.39 -4.59 -3.77
CA VAL A 48 -5.35 -5.50 -4.24
C VAL A 48 -4.07 -5.27 -3.42
N MET A 49 -3.57 -6.33 -2.79
CA MET A 49 -2.32 -6.27 -2.02
C MET A 49 -1.17 -6.72 -2.92
N LEU A 50 -0.07 -5.99 -2.89
CA LEU A 50 1.18 -6.36 -3.55
C LEU A 50 2.30 -6.34 -2.54
N GLU A 51 3.39 -7.03 -2.87
CA GLU A 51 4.63 -6.88 -2.11
C GLU A 51 5.18 -5.47 -2.30
N ALA A 52 5.71 -4.86 -1.24
CA ALA A 52 6.45 -3.63 -1.40
C ALA A 52 7.70 -3.92 -2.26
N PRO A 53 8.14 -2.97 -3.10
CA PRO A 53 9.41 -3.10 -3.78
C PRO A 53 10.53 -3.19 -2.74
N LYS A 54 11.61 -3.90 -3.07
CA LYS A 54 12.83 -4.01 -2.24
C LYS A 54 13.49 -2.63 -2.16
N LEU A 55 13.03 -1.78 -1.26
CA LEU A 55 13.61 -0.48 -1.00
C LEU A 55 14.87 -0.68 -0.15
N THR A 56 15.96 -0.01 -0.52
CA THR A 56 17.13 0.11 0.34
C THR A 56 16.70 0.76 1.64
N LYS A 57 17.14 0.20 2.79
CA LYS A 57 16.77 0.76 4.09
C LYS A 57 17.17 2.24 4.14
N PHE A 58 16.36 3.08 4.77
CA PHE A 58 16.67 4.51 4.93
C PHE A 58 18.06 4.73 5.52
N SER A 59 18.48 3.87 6.46
CA SER A 59 19.82 3.89 7.04
C SER A 59 20.92 3.69 5.98
N THR A 60 20.71 2.78 5.02
CA THR A 60 21.64 2.53 3.91
C THR A 60 21.72 3.74 2.99
N MET A 61 20.57 4.37 2.67
CA MET A 61 20.57 5.61 1.89
C MET A 61 21.25 6.77 2.64
N LEU A 62 21.02 6.87 3.96
CA LEU A 62 21.63 7.90 4.81
C LEU A 62 23.13 7.70 4.94
N GLU A 63 23.60 6.47 5.13
CA GLU A 63 25.01 6.12 5.21
C GLU A 63 25.72 6.37 3.87
N GLN A 64 25.10 5.99 2.76
CA GLN A 64 25.59 6.29 1.40
C GLN A 64 25.64 7.79 1.12
N THR A 65 24.69 8.57 1.65
CA THR A 65 24.70 10.03 1.50
C THR A 65 25.74 10.66 2.42
N ARG A 66 25.90 10.15 3.65
CA ARG A 66 26.93 10.59 4.61
C ARG A 66 28.34 10.33 4.09
N SER A 67 28.61 9.18 3.48
CA SER A 67 29.92 8.89 2.89
C SER A 67 30.24 9.78 1.68
N ARG A 68 29.22 10.30 1.00
CA ARG A 68 29.35 11.29 -0.09
C ARG A 68 29.54 12.72 0.38
N LEU A 69 29.30 13.03 1.65
CA LEU A 69 29.54 14.38 2.20
C LEU A 69 31.06 14.56 2.44
N VAL A 70 31.73 15.00 1.38
CA VAL A 70 32.97 15.79 1.34
C VAL A 70 34.14 15.24 2.16
N ARG A 71 34.94 14.38 1.53
CA ARG A 71 36.36 14.24 1.85
C ARG A 71 37.05 15.59 1.65
N THR A 72 37.56 16.20 2.72
CA THR A 72 38.44 17.38 2.63
C THR A 72 39.92 17.02 2.57
N ASN A 73 40.31 15.79 2.94
CA ASN A 73 41.71 15.36 2.91
C ASN A 73 41.85 13.85 2.65
N GLY A 74 42.78 13.45 1.78
CA GLY A 74 42.96 12.09 1.27
C GLY A 74 43.64 11.10 2.22
N GLY A 75 44.01 11.51 3.44
CA GLY A 75 44.70 10.68 4.44
C GLY A 75 43.82 10.10 5.56
N HIS A 76 42.51 10.36 5.58
CA HIS A 76 41.62 9.85 6.64
C HIS A 76 40.84 8.60 6.22
N MET A 77 41.13 7.51 6.96
CA MET A 77 40.53 6.17 7.01
C MET A 77 40.18 5.48 5.68
N ILE A 78 40.84 4.34 5.49
CA ILE A 78 40.53 3.35 4.46
C ILE A 78 39.07 2.92 4.66
N GLU A 79 38.27 3.29 3.67
CA GLU A 79 36.89 2.89 3.43
C GLU A 79 36.87 1.36 3.39
N GLY A 80 36.54 0.73 4.52
CA GLY A 80 36.21 -0.68 4.52
C GLY A 80 35.03 -0.86 3.58
N GLU A 81 35.22 -1.68 2.53
CA GLU A 81 34.18 -1.96 1.54
C GLU A 81 32.86 -2.22 2.27
N PRO A 82 31.76 -1.55 1.88
CA PRO A 82 30.46 -1.82 2.48
C PRO A 82 30.16 -3.28 2.18
N ARG A 83 30.24 -4.13 3.21
CA ARG A 83 29.98 -5.57 3.07
C ARG A 83 28.60 -5.73 2.43
N PRO A 84 28.50 -6.26 1.20
CA PRO A 84 27.22 -6.50 0.57
C PRO A 84 26.71 -7.83 1.13
N GLY A 85 25.84 -7.75 2.13
CA GLY A 85 25.21 -8.94 2.69
C GLY A 85 24.75 -8.72 4.11
N GLU A 86 23.52 -9.14 4.41
CA GLU A 86 22.86 -9.07 5.72
C GLU A 86 22.32 -7.66 6.02
N ILE A 87 21.06 -7.33 5.72
CA ILE A 87 19.85 -8.05 6.14
C ILE A 87 18.79 -7.80 5.07
N PHE A 88 18.39 -8.86 4.40
CA PHE A 88 17.22 -8.88 3.53
C PHE A 88 15.97 -8.82 4.40
N THR A 89 15.46 -7.61 4.61
CA THR A 89 14.14 -7.43 5.20
C THR A 89 13.11 -7.62 4.13
N GLY A 90 12.24 -8.61 4.31
CA GLY A 90 11.05 -8.75 3.49
C GLY A 90 10.39 -7.39 3.34
N SER A 91 10.23 -6.96 2.10
CA SER A 91 9.46 -5.78 1.81
C SER A 91 8.03 -6.05 2.28
N GLY A 92 7.55 -5.25 3.23
CA GLY A 92 6.20 -5.39 3.78
C GLY A 92 5.10 -5.30 2.72
N VAL A 93 3.84 -5.19 3.14
CA VAL A 93 2.72 -5.16 2.18
C VAL A 93 2.52 -3.75 1.65
N MET A 94 2.68 -3.55 0.33
CA MET A 94 2.28 -2.32 -0.35
C MET A 94 0.89 -2.52 -0.94
N THR A 95 -0.09 -1.80 -0.41
CA THR A 95 -1.44 -1.84 -0.98
C THR A 95 -1.45 -1.03 -2.27
N GLN A 96 -1.74 -1.65 -3.41
CA GLN A 96 -2.07 -0.90 -4.60
C GLN A 96 -3.59 -0.79 -4.71
N GLU A 97 -4.01 0.47 -4.80
CA GLU A 97 -5.18 0.97 -5.51
C GLU A 97 -6.49 0.20 -5.32
N VAL A 98 -7.48 0.91 -4.78
CA VAL A 98 -8.85 0.44 -4.80
C VAL A 98 -9.32 0.43 -6.25
N ARG A 99 -9.45 -0.76 -6.84
CA ARG A 99 -9.99 -0.92 -8.19
C ARG A 99 -11.50 -1.08 -8.12
N GLU A 100 -12.19 -0.32 -8.95
CA GLU A 100 -13.60 -0.55 -9.22
C GLU A 100 -13.75 -1.76 -10.13
N GLU A 101 -14.66 -2.66 -9.77
CA GLU A 101 -14.89 -3.87 -10.54
C GLU A 101 -15.73 -3.55 -11.78
N PRO A 102 -15.28 -3.86 -13.01
CA PRO A 102 -15.99 -3.53 -14.26
C PRO A 102 -17.15 -4.49 -14.54
N THR A 103 -17.75 -5.08 -13.51
CA THR A 103 -18.86 -6.02 -13.64
C THR A 103 -20.16 -5.28 -13.92
N LYS A 104 -20.99 -5.85 -14.81
CA LYS A 104 -22.35 -5.33 -15.03
C LYS A 104 -23.14 -5.37 -13.72
N PRO A 105 -23.88 -4.30 -13.37
CA PRO A 105 -24.69 -4.28 -12.16
C PRO A 105 -25.78 -5.35 -12.23
N ARG A 106 -26.12 -5.91 -11.06
CA ARG A 106 -27.23 -6.87 -10.94
C ARG A 106 -28.54 -6.10 -11.10
N MET A 107 -29.30 -6.41 -12.14
CA MET A 107 -30.63 -5.84 -12.33
C MET A 107 -31.62 -6.53 -11.38
N VAL A 108 -32.28 -5.77 -10.52
CA VAL A 108 -33.34 -6.23 -9.61
C VAL A 108 -34.52 -5.27 -9.76
N LEU A 109 -35.73 -5.81 -9.94
CA LEU A 109 -36.94 -4.99 -9.97
C LEU A 109 -37.36 -4.68 -8.54
N ASP A 110 -37.30 -3.40 -8.16
CA ASP A 110 -37.84 -2.89 -6.90
C ASP A 110 -38.91 -1.82 -7.19
N PRO A 111 -40.20 -2.19 -7.15
CA PRO A 111 -41.32 -1.27 -7.41
C PRO A 111 -41.42 -0.10 -6.43
N ASN A 112 -40.80 -0.20 -5.25
CA ASN A 112 -40.83 0.84 -4.22
C ASN A 112 -39.61 1.76 -4.27
N HIS A 113 -38.66 1.52 -5.20
CA HIS A 113 -37.47 2.33 -5.31
C HIS A 113 -37.84 3.76 -5.74
N PRO A 114 -37.24 4.82 -5.16
CA PRO A 114 -37.55 6.21 -5.52
C PRO A 114 -37.31 6.52 -7.00
N ASP A 115 -36.40 5.78 -7.65
CA ASP A 115 -36.11 5.90 -9.09
C ASP A 115 -37.04 5.04 -9.99
N ALA A 116 -38.00 4.29 -9.45
CA ALA A 116 -38.87 3.36 -10.20
C ALA A 116 -40.16 4.00 -10.78
N ARG A 117 -40.25 5.34 -10.85
CA ARG A 117 -41.42 6.07 -11.37
C ARG A 117 -41.23 6.60 -12.78
#